data_AF-A0A1M5N9D8-F1
#
_entry.id   AF-A0A1M5N9D8-F1
#
_cell.length_a   1.000
_cell.length_b   1.000
_cell.length_c   1.000
_cell.angle_alpha   90.00
_cell.angle_beta   90.00
_cell.angle_gamma   90.00
#
_symmetry.space_group_name_H-M   'P 1'
#
loop_
_entity.id
_entity.type
_entity.pdbx_description
1 polymer ?
#
loop_
_entity_poly.entity_id
_entity_poly.type
_entity_poly.pdbx_seq_one_letter_code
_entity_poly.pdbx_strand_id
1 'polypeptide(L)'
;MKKRHEGLENPTFRYLGKEEIENPLLVVEEFFDVTDLELFRQELRLLLTLSFTNSDYGKEKVYDRSRLMCVHQHITRFLEMAWLMLNNEFVELYIVEGDPLFQSRGMWRETSFIELRKRLSNDVMKSCRVLEDQEINNVKLVFDDIFQYQSLTEWQDELDLILFYSVRSTPMSEERDNGHLSFPMYELLEKLLECIHVVHEFKIKGDEGWNVLPFEAEIKNKDYSYFPAELIMSIYHRMMSMEN
;
A
#
# COMPACT_ATOMS: atom_id res chain seq x y z
N MET A 1 22.04 14.32 27.40
CA MET A 1 21.19 13.62 26.42
C MET A 1 20.36 14.64 25.62
N LYS A 2 21.02 15.40 24.77
CA LYS A 2 20.45 16.38 23.83
C LYS A 2 21.36 16.37 22.62
N LYS A 3 20.95 15.71 21.53
CA LYS A 3 21.49 15.80 20.15
C LYS A 3 20.92 14.64 19.31
N ARG A 4 19.72 14.84 18.76
CA ARG A 4 19.16 14.09 17.61
C ARG A 4 17.91 14.73 16.99
N HIS A 5 17.66 16.02 17.23
CA HIS A 5 16.53 16.76 16.62
C HIS A 5 16.97 17.99 15.80
N GLU A 6 18.25 18.10 15.47
CA GLU A 6 18.77 19.17 14.61
C GLU A 6 19.06 18.55 13.24
N GLY A 7 18.05 18.54 12.35
CA GLY A 7 18.21 18.05 10.98
C GLY A 7 16.94 17.56 10.27
N LEU A 8 15.82 17.36 10.97
CA LEU A 8 14.54 17.09 10.32
C LEU A 8 13.93 18.44 9.92
N GLU A 9 14.30 18.95 8.75
CA GLU A 9 13.38 19.82 8.01
C GLU A 9 12.04 19.07 7.96
N ASN A 10 10.99 19.63 8.55
CA ASN A 10 9.68 18.98 8.53
C ASN A 10 9.27 18.83 7.06
N PRO A 11 9.24 17.62 6.48
CA PRO A 11 8.91 17.48 5.08
C PRO A 11 7.47 17.95 4.91
N THR A 12 7.21 18.69 3.84
CA THR A 12 5.85 19.13 3.54
C THR A 12 5.08 17.93 2.98
N PHE A 13 4.17 17.38 3.78
CA PHE A 13 3.22 16.37 3.29
C PHE A 13 2.28 17.03 2.28
N ARG A 14 2.20 16.46 1.07
CA ARG A 14 1.44 17.01 -0.06
C ARG A 14 0.02 16.47 -0.08
N TYR A 15 -0.17 15.22 0.29
CA TYR A 15 -1.45 14.54 0.14
C TYR A 15 -2.03 14.01 1.44
N LEU A 16 -1.23 13.87 2.51
CA LEU A 16 -1.80 13.49 3.80
C LEU A 16 -2.67 14.59 4.42
N GLY A 17 -3.88 14.22 4.81
CA GLY A 17 -4.76 15.04 5.64
C GLY A 17 -4.29 15.11 7.09
N LYS A 18 -4.88 16.02 7.88
CA LYS A 18 -4.52 16.18 9.30
C LYS A 18 -4.75 14.89 10.11
N GLU A 19 -5.89 14.23 9.85
CA GLU A 19 -6.26 12.98 10.53
C GLU A 19 -5.26 11.86 10.23
N GLU A 20 -4.73 11.81 9.00
CA GLU A 20 -3.76 10.81 8.57
C GLU A 20 -2.35 11.10 9.08
N ILE A 21 -2.01 12.37 9.29
CA ILE A 21 -0.76 12.75 9.95
C ILE A 21 -0.79 12.30 11.42
N GLU A 22 -1.93 12.43 12.08
CA GLU A 22 -2.13 11.96 13.47
C GLU A 22 -2.24 10.44 13.55
N ASN A 23 -2.88 9.80 12.57
CA ASN A 23 -3.04 8.36 12.46
C ASN A 23 -2.72 7.86 11.03
N PRO A 24 -1.44 7.53 10.74
CA PRO A 24 -1.04 7.11 9.39
C PRO A 24 -1.65 5.78 8.94
N LEU A 25 -2.17 4.95 9.86
CA LEU A 25 -2.82 3.69 9.49
C LEU A 25 -4.11 3.89 8.69
N LEU A 26 -4.77 5.06 8.82
CA LEU A 26 -5.96 5.41 8.02
C LEU A 26 -5.70 5.34 6.52
N VAL A 27 -4.47 5.65 6.07
CA VAL A 27 -4.08 5.59 4.66
C VAL A 27 -4.15 4.15 4.14
N VAL A 28 -3.78 3.18 4.99
CA VAL A 28 -3.81 1.75 4.65
C VAL A 28 -5.25 1.23 4.65
N GLU A 29 -6.03 1.59 5.68
CA GLU A 29 -7.46 1.23 5.77
C GLU A 29 -8.23 1.72 4.54
N GLU A 30 -8.16 3.02 4.24
CA GLU A 30 -8.87 3.62 3.10
C GLU A 30 -8.47 2.95 1.78
N PHE A 31 -7.18 2.62 1.60
CA PHE A 31 -6.71 1.98 0.38
C PHE A 31 -7.33 0.60 0.17
N PHE A 32 -7.32 -0.26 1.19
CA PHE A 32 -7.86 -1.62 1.07
C PHE A 32 -9.39 -1.65 1.02
N ASP A 33 -10.07 -0.60 1.49
CA ASP A 33 -11.52 -0.42 1.31
C ASP A 33 -11.93 -0.15 -0.14
N VAL A 34 -11.08 0.54 -0.91
CA VAL A 34 -11.43 1.03 -2.26
C VAL A 34 -10.79 0.24 -3.39
N THR A 35 -9.67 -0.45 -3.15
CA THR A 35 -8.95 -1.17 -4.21
C THR A 35 -8.22 -2.41 -3.70
N ASP A 36 -7.95 -3.32 -4.63
CA ASP A 36 -7.06 -4.46 -4.42
C ASP A 36 -5.60 -4.09 -4.73
N LEU A 37 -4.67 -4.68 -3.98
CA LEU A 37 -3.23 -4.43 -4.10
C LEU A 37 -2.68 -4.82 -5.47
N GLU A 38 -3.12 -5.96 -6.04
CA GLU A 38 -2.62 -6.44 -7.32
C GLU A 38 -3.12 -5.59 -8.49
N LEU A 39 -4.35 -5.08 -8.39
CA LEU A 39 -4.87 -4.09 -9.35
C LEU A 39 -4.05 -2.80 -9.28
N PHE A 40 -3.82 -2.26 -8.09
CA PHE A 40 -3.03 -1.05 -7.92
C PHE A 40 -1.59 -1.21 -8.45
N ARG A 41 -0.98 -2.37 -8.21
CA ARG A 41 0.35 -2.70 -8.73
C ARG A 41 0.42 -2.67 -10.26
N GLN A 42 -0.60 -3.18 -10.95
CA GLN A 42 -0.67 -3.11 -12.42
C GLN A 42 -0.74 -1.66 -12.91
N GLU A 43 -1.50 -0.81 -12.21
CA GLU A 43 -1.61 0.61 -12.52
C GLU A 43 -0.29 1.36 -12.24
N LEU A 44 0.43 1.04 -11.17
CA LEU A 44 1.77 1.57 -10.88
C LEU A 44 2.77 1.20 -11.98
N ARG A 45 2.79 -0.06 -12.41
CA ARG A 45 3.65 -0.49 -13.54
C ARG A 45 3.31 0.24 -14.81
N LEU A 46 2.03 0.45 -15.07
CA LEU A 46 1.59 1.19 -16.24
C LEU A 46 2.10 2.62 -16.20
N LEU A 47 1.95 3.32 -15.06
CA LEU A 47 2.47 4.66 -14.86
C LEU A 47 3.97 4.73 -15.18
N LEU A 48 4.76 3.81 -14.62
CA LEU A 48 6.20 3.76 -14.85
C LEU A 48 6.53 3.43 -16.31
N THR A 49 5.82 2.46 -16.91
CA THR A 49 6.01 2.07 -18.31
C THR A 49 5.77 3.25 -19.24
N LEU A 50 4.67 3.99 -19.06
CA LEU A 50 4.36 5.18 -19.86
C LEU A 50 5.42 6.28 -19.71
N SER A 51 6.04 6.36 -18.53
CA SER A 51 7.06 7.36 -18.24
C SER A 51 8.41 7.03 -18.87
N PHE A 52 8.78 5.74 -18.90
CA PHE A 52 10.13 5.31 -19.29
C PHE A 52 10.23 4.67 -20.69
N THR A 53 9.15 4.17 -21.28
CA THR A 53 9.18 3.46 -22.57
C THR A 53 8.91 4.36 -23.77
N ASN A 54 9.34 3.92 -24.97
CA ASN A 54 9.22 4.68 -26.22
C ASN A 54 7.79 5.19 -26.48
N SER A 55 7.71 6.43 -26.98
CA SER A 55 6.50 7.13 -27.44
C SER A 55 5.47 6.29 -28.20
N ASP A 56 5.89 5.23 -28.89
CA ASP A 56 5.02 4.34 -29.64
C ASP A 56 4.06 3.52 -28.74
N TYR A 57 4.48 3.14 -27.52
CA TYR A 57 3.62 2.43 -26.57
C TYR A 57 2.43 3.29 -26.10
N GLY A 58 2.65 4.61 -25.94
CA GLY A 58 1.62 5.56 -25.53
C GLY A 58 0.64 5.94 -26.63
N LYS A 59 1.03 5.84 -27.91
CA LYS A 59 0.17 6.20 -29.06
C LYS A 59 -0.97 5.21 -29.30
N GLU A 60 -0.76 3.93 -28.97
CA GLU A 60 -1.74 2.87 -29.23
C GLU A 60 -2.80 2.75 -28.12
N LYS A 61 -2.62 3.45 -26.99
CA LYS A 61 -3.45 3.25 -25.81
C LYS A 61 -4.00 4.57 -25.27
N VAL A 62 -5.33 4.67 -25.31
CA VAL A 62 -6.06 5.77 -24.67
C VAL A 62 -6.16 5.47 -23.19
N TYR A 63 -5.34 6.14 -22.39
CA TYR A 63 -5.38 6.02 -20.94
C TYR A 63 -6.07 7.24 -20.32
N ASP A 64 -6.83 6.96 -19.27
CA ASP A 64 -7.47 7.99 -18.48
C ASP A 64 -6.43 8.67 -17.57
N ARG A 65 -6.15 9.94 -17.87
CA ARG A 65 -5.21 10.78 -17.09
C ARG A 65 -5.60 10.85 -15.62
N SER A 66 -6.89 10.81 -15.31
CA SER A 66 -7.35 10.85 -13.92
C SER A 66 -6.88 9.62 -13.13
N ARG A 67 -6.82 8.45 -13.76
CA ARG A 67 -6.33 7.21 -13.12
C ARG A 67 -4.83 7.30 -12.83
N LEU A 68 -4.03 7.86 -13.74
CA LEU A 68 -2.59 8.08 -13.50
C LEU A 68 -2.35 9.06 -12.33
N MET A 69 -3.17 10.11 -12.23
CA MET A 69 -3.14 11.02 -11.07
C MET A 69 -3.47 10.28 -9.77
N CYS A 70 -4.50 9.42 -9.75
CA CYS A 70 -4.85 8.65 -8.56
C CYS A 70 -3.70 7.74 -8.11
N VAL A 71 -3.03 7.06 -9.05
CA VAL A 71 -1.87 6.20 -8.75
C VAL A 71 -0.72 7.02 -8.14
N HIS A 72 -0.39 8.16 -8.75
CA HIS A 72 0.62 9.10 -8.23
C HIS A 72 0.28 9.57 -6.81
N GLN A 73 -0.97 9.94 -6.57
CA GLN A 73 -1.42 10.38 -5.25
C GLN A 73 -1.30 9.28 -4.20
N HIS A 74 -1.78 8.07 -4.48
CA HIS A 74 -1.70 6.96 -3.54
C HIS A 74 -0.26 6.57 -3.23
N ILE A 75 0.61 6.43 -4.23
CA ILE A 75 2.01 6.07 -3.97
C ILE A 75 2.75 7.17 -3.19
N THR A 76 2.41 8.43 -3.43
CA THR A 76 2.96 9.55 -2.64
C THR A 76 2.44 9.53 -1.20
N ARG A 77 1.13 9.31 -0.98
CA ARG A 77 0.53 9.14 0.36
C ARG A 77 1.20 8.00 1.12
N PHE A 78 1.51 6.90 0.45
CA PHE A 78 2.22 5.77 1.04
C PHE A 78 3.64 6.09 1.48
N LEU A 79 4.39 6.88 0.70
CA LEU A 79 5.72 7.34 1.09
C LEU A 79 5.65 8.29 2.28
N GLU A 80 4.70 9.23 2.27
CA GLU A 80 4.47 10.15 3.39
C GLU A 80 4.09 9.40 4.67
N MET A 81 3.20 8.41 4.56
CA MET A 81 2.80 7.52 5.64
C MET A 81 3.97 6.69 6.16
N ALA A 82 4.77 6.07 5.27
CA ALA A 82 5.95 5.29 5.65
C ALA A 82 6.97 6.15 6.40
N TRP A 83 7.16 7.41 5.97
CA TRP A 83 8.02 8.37 6.66
C TRP A 83 7.51 8.66 8.08
N LEU A 84 6.21 8.90 8.24
CA LEU A 84 5.60 9.14 9.55
C LEU A 84 5.76 7.92 10.46
N MET A 85 5.43 6.73 9.97
CA MET A 85 5.50 5.50 10.74
C MET A 85 6.94 5.14 11.12
N LEU A 86 7.92 5.40 10.25
CA LEU A 86 9.33 5.18 10.55
C LEU A 86 9.84 6.10 11.67
N ASN A 87 9.42 7.37 11.66
CA ASN A 87 9.84 8.37 12.64
C ASN A 87 8.99 8.39 13.92
N ASN A 88 7.93 7.58 13.98
CA ASN A 88 7.07 7.48 15.16
C ASN A 88 7.48 6.28 16.02
N GLU A 89 8.04 6.56 17.20
CA GLU A 89 8.45 5.51 18.16
C GLU A 89 7.28 4.69 18.72
N PHE A 90 6.05 5.21 18.67
CA PHE A 90 4.86 4.55 19.18
C PHE A 90 4.24 3.55 18.21
N VAL A 91 4.63 3.57 16.93
CA VAL A 91 4.15 2.60 15.94
C VAL A 91 5.11 1.41 15.94
N GLU A 92 4.64 0.30 16.47
CA GLU A 92 5.35 -0.97 16.40
C GLU A 92 5.28 -1.53 14.97
N LEU A 93 6.44 -1.67 14.33
CA LEU A 93 6.56 -2.12 12.94
C LEU A 93 7.33 -3.45 12.83
N TYR A 94 7.44 -4.15 13.95
CA TYR A 94 8.05 -5.47 14.01
C TYR A 94 7.04 -6.48 14.53
N ILE A 95 7.07 -7.68 13.95
CA ILE A 95 6.27 -8.83 14.34
C ILE A 95 7.14 -9.68 15.28
N VAL A 96 6.64 -9.98 16.47
CA VAL A 96 7.38 -10.74 17.48
C VAL A 96 7.35 -12.24 17.20
N GLU A 97 8.42 -12.94 17.57
CA GLU A 97 8.44 -14.40 17.50
C GLU A 97 7.33 -14.98 18.39
N GLY A 98 6.48 -15.83 17.81
CA GLY A 98 5.29 -16.38 18.45
C GLY A 98 3.97 -15.76 17.97
N ASP A 99 4.01 -14.63 17.26
CA ASP A 99 2.85 -14.11 16.54
C ASP A 99 2.49 -15.05 15.36
N PRO A 100 1.21 -15.35 15.08
CA PRO A 100 0.80 -16.15 13.92
C PRO A 100 1.30 -15.63 12.57
N LEU A 101 1.54 -14.32 12.49
CA LEU A 101 2.03 -13.62 11.31
C LEU A 101 3.57 -13.60 11.22
N PHE A 102 4.27 -14.10 12.23
CA PHE A 102 5.74 -14.16 12.24
C PHE A 102 6.26 -15.12 11.16
N GLN A 103 7.22 -14.64 10.37
CA GLN A 103 7.86 -15.40 9.30
C GLN A 103 9.06 -16.18 9.80
N SER A 104 8.98 -17.50 9.63
CA SER A 104 10.15 -18.37 9.68
C SER A 104 10.12 -19.32 8.48
N ARG A 105 11.13 -19.25 7.60
CA ARG A 105 11.26 -20.13 6.42
C ARG A 105 10.22 -19.87 5.32
N GLY A 106 9.77 -18.64 5.16
CA GLY A 106 8.91 -18.23 4.05
C GLY A 106 7.46 -18.72 4.14
N MET A 107 6.91 -18.90 5.34
CA MET A 107 5.54 -19.42 5.53
C MET A 107 4.48 -18.67 4.73
N TRP A 108 4.53 -17.33 4.67
CA TRP A 108 3.58 -16.53 3.88
C TRP A 108 3.70 -16.70 2.38
N ARG A 109 4.88 -17.13 1.91
CA ARG A 109 5.10 -17.49 0.50
C ARG A 109 4.43 -18.82 0.16
N GLU A 110 4.23 -19.69 1.16
CA GLU A 110 3.61 -21.00 1.00
C GLU A 110 2.09 -20.99 1.22
N THR A 111 1.58 -20.11 2.09
CA THR A 111 0.16 -20.05 2.48
C THR A 111 -0.72 -19.15 1.59
N SER A 112 -0.16 -18.56 0.53
CA SER A 112 -0.85 -17.68 -0.45
C SER A 112 -1.13 -16.25 0.01
N PHE A 113 -0.63 -15.84 1.18
CA PHE A 113 -0.79 -14.47 1.70
C PHE A 113 -0.03 -13.44 0.85
N ILE A 114 1.17 -13.80 0.44
CA ILE A 114 1.86 -13.20 -0.68
C ILE A 114 1.67 -14.19 -1.81
N GLU A 115 1.01 -13.81 -2.91
CA GLU A 115 0.63 -14.70 -4.03
C GLU A 115 1.86 -15.21 -4.84
N LEU A 116 2.90 -15.72 -4.17
CA LEU A 116 4.19 -16.12 -4.74
C LEU A 116 4.01 -17.14 -5.87
N ARG A 117 3.14 -18.14 -5.69
CA ARG A 117 2.90 -19.16 -6.72
C ARG A 117 2.26 -18.56 -7.98
N LYS A 118 1.27 -17.68 -7.82
CA LYS A 118 0.61 -16.99 -8.94
C LYS A 118 1.60 -16.07 -9.66
N ARG A 119 2.43 -15.35 -8.89
CA ARG A 119 3.51 -14.48 -9.42
C ARG A 119 4.57 -15.26 -10.19
N LEU A 120 5.02 -16.38 -9.65
CA LEU A 120 6.00 -17.26 -10.31
C LEU A 120 5.42 -17.96 -11.55
N SER A 121 4.10 -18.16 -11.60
CA SER A 121 3.41 -18.75 -12.77
C SER A 121 3.06 -17.74 -13.86
N ASN A 122 3.01 -16.45 -13.55
CA ASN A 122 2.63 -15.39 -14.49
C ASN A 122 3.90 -14.71 -15.03
N ASP A 123 4.19 -14.86 -16.31
CA ASP A 123 5.39 -14.30 -16.95
C ASP A 123 5.51 -12.77 -16.80
N VAL A 124 4.39 -12.06 -16.56
CA VAL A 124 4.36 -10.62 -16.31
C VAL A 124 4.67 -10.26 -14.85
N MET A 125 4.47 -11.20 -13.91
CA MET A 125 4.66 -10.99 -12.46
C MET A 125 5.93 -11.64 -11.89
N LYS A 126 6.68 -12.39 -12.71
CA LYS A 126 7.97 -12.99 -12.30
C LYS A 126 9.04 -11.96 -11.91
N SER A 127 8.92 -10.73 -12.39
CA SER A 127 9.87 -9.64 -12.14
C SER A 127 9.60 -8.86 -10.84
N CYS A 128 8.59 -9.25 -10.06
CA CYS A 128 8.26 -8.57 -8.81
C CYS A 128 9.12 -9.11 -7.67
N ARG A 129 9.88 -8.23 -7.01
CA ARG A 129 10.63 -8.61 -5.84
C ARG A 129 9.67 -8.80 -4.66
N VAL A 130 9.90 -9.84 -3.89
CA VAL A 130 9.08 -10.23 -2.75
C VAL A 130 9.89 -9.98 -1.49
N LEU A 131 9.25 -9.44 -0.45
CA LEU A 131 9.88 -9.22 0.84
C LEU A 131 10.50 -10.52 1.38
N GLU A 132 11.68 -10.39 1.96
CA GLU A 132 12.35 -11.43 2.73
C GLU A 132 11.68 -11.59 4.09
N ASP A 133 11.82 -12.76 4.72
CA ASP A 133 11.21 -13.05 6.03
C ASP A 133 11.57 -11.97 7.07
N GLN A 134 12.81 -11.49 7.07
CA GLN A 134 13.28 -10.41 7.95
C GLN A 134 12.59 -9.07 7.68
N GLU A 135 12.27 -8.77 6.41
CA GLU A 135 11.59 -7.53 6.01
C GLU A 135 10.10 -7.60 6.35
N ILE A 136 9.47 -8.78 6.23
CA ILE A 136 8.09 -9.00 6.68
C ILE A 136 8.01 -8.87 8.20
N ASN A 137 8.96 -9.48 8.92
CA ASN A 137 9.01 -9.41 10.38
C ASN A 137 9.37 -8.04 10.91
N ASN A 138 9.97 -7.16 10.10
CA ASN A 138 10.33 -5.81 10.50
C ASN A 138 10.29 -4.86 9.30
N VAL A 139 9.13 -4.26 9.08
CA VAL A 139 8.92 -3.35 7.94
C VAL A 139 9.73 -2.06 8.05
N LYS A 140 10.27 -1.74 9.25
CA LYS A 140 11.21 -0.60 9.40
C LYS A 140 12.44 -0.75 8.52
N LEU A 141 12.92 -1.98 8.31
CA LEU A 141 14.10 -2.22 7.46
C LEU A 141 13.86 -1.70 6.03
N VAL A 142 12.66 -1.94 5.50
CA VAL A 142 12.29 -1.48 4.15
C VAL A 142 12.09 0.03 4.12
N PHE A 143 11.44 0.61 5.14
CA PHE A 143 11.28 2.06 5.21
C PHE A 143 12.64 2.77 5.33
N ASP A 144 13.55 2.24 6.14
CA ASP A 144 14.93 2.72 6.23
C ASP A 144 15.63 2.64 4.87
N ASP A 145 15.54 1.53 4.15
CA ASP A 145 16.13 1.39 2.81
C ASP A 145 15.57 2.43 1.81
N ILE A 146 14.25 2.67 1.83
CA ILE A 146 13.58 3.65 0.97
C ILE A 146 14.11 5.06 1.22
N PHE A 147 14.27 5.47 2.49
CA PHE A 147 14.71 6.82 2.84
C PHE A 147 16.22 6.99 2.91
N GLN A 148 16.98 5.89 2.94
CA GLN A 148 18.42 5.90 2.67
C GLN A 148 18.71 6.07 1.18
N TYR A 149 17.87 5.52 0.31
CA TYR A 149 18.00 5.68 -1.14
C TYR A 149 17.84 7.15 -1.54
N GLN A 150 16.77 7.81 -1.08
CA GLN A 150 16.56 9.25 -1.24
C GLN A 150 15.56 9.79 -0.20
N SER A 151 15.62 11.09 0.06
CA SER A 151 14.71 11.77 1.01
C SER A 151 13.26 11.75 0.54
N LEU A 152 12.31 12.00 1.45
CA LEU A 152 10.88 12.08 1.11
C LEU A 152 10.60 13.16 0.04
N THR A 153 11.26 14.32 0.13
CA THR A 153 11.10 15.40 -0.86
C THR A 153 11.60 14.96 -2.24
N GLU A 154 12.76 14.31 -2.32
CA GLU A 154 13.29 13.79 -3.59
C GLU A 154 12.39 12.71 -4.19
N TRP A 155 11.81 11.84 -3.36
CA TRP A 155 10.80 10.89 -3.79
C TRP A 155 9.57 11.56 -4.40
N GLN A 156 9.03 12.60 -3.74
CA GLN A 156 7.88 13.33 -4.27
C GLN A 156 8.21 14.01 -5.62
N ASP A 157 9.39 14.63 -5.74
CA ASP A 157 9.82 15.29 -6.97
C ASP A 157 10.02 14.30 -8.12
N GLU A 158 10.59 13.11 -7.85
CA GLU A 158 10.78 12.08 -8.86
C GLU A 158 9.44 11.47 -9.31
N LEU A 159 8.49 11.30 -8.39
CA LEU A 159 7.13 10.86 -8.72
C LEU A 159 6.38 11.88 -9.58
N ASP A 160 6.55 13.19 -9.31
CA ASP A 160 6.00 14.24 -10.16
C ASP A 160 6.58 14.21 -11.57
N LEU A 161 7.89 13.97 -11.68
CA LEU A 161 8.55 13.81 -12.97
C LEU A 161 8.01 12.60 -13.73
N ILE A 162 7.88 11.46 -13.07
CA ILE A 162 7.27 10.25 -13.66
C ILE A 162 5.87 10.57 -14.17
N LEU A 163 5.00 11.15 -13.33
CA LEU A 163 3.66 11.55 -13.75
C LEU A 163 3.68 12.50 -14.95
N PHE A 164 4.54 13.52 -14.93
CA PHE A 164 4.70 14.46 -16.02
C PHE A 164 5.10 13.78 -17.34
N TYR A 165 6.04 12.85 -17.30
CA TYR A 165 6.46 12.10 -18.49
C TYR A 165 5.42 11.07 -18.93
N SER A 166 4.65 10.49 -18.02
CA SER A 166 3.58 9.53 -18.34
C SER A 166 2.45 10.10 -19.19
N VAL A 167 2.24 11.43 -19.11
CA VAL A 167 1.18 12.14 -19.86
C VAL A 167 1.69 12.83 -21.13
N ARG A 168 3.02 12.83 -21.35
CA ARG A 168 3.66 13.45 -22.51
C ARG A 168 3.86 12.43 -23.63
N SER A 169 4.06 12.96 -24.84
CA SER A 169 4.39 12.13 -26.01
C SER A 169 5.86 11.71 -26.05
N THR A 170 6.74 12.46 -25.38
CA THR A 170 8.17 12.16 -25.29
C THR A 170 8.44 11.54 -23.93
N PRO A 171 8.96 10.31 -23.87
CA PRO A 171 9.25 9.63 -22.62
C PRO A 171 10.52 10.17 -21.97
N MET A 172 10.65 9.89 -20.67
CA MET A 172 11.77 10.33 -19.85
C MET A 172 13.11 9.80 -20.35
N SER A 173 13.14 8.59 -20.92
CA SER A 173 14.35 7.94 -21.45
C SER A 173 14.93 8.63 -22.70
N GLU A 174 14.14 9.43 -23.40
CA GLU A 174 14.61 10.22 -24.55
C GLU A 174 15.17 11.59 -24.12
N GLU A 175 14.67 12.16 -23.02
CA GLU A 175 15.12 13.47 -22.52
C GLU A 175 16.18 13.38 -21.42
N ARG A 176 16.32 12.21 -20.75
CA ARG A 176 17.22 12.02 -19.60
C ARG A 176 17.91 10.66 -19.63
N ASP A 177 19.19 10.65 -19.26
CA ASP A 177 19.97 9.42 -19.06
C ASP A 177 19.70 8.81 -17.66
N ASN A 178 18.43 8.55 -17.38
CA ASN A 178 17.96 8.10 -16.06
C ASN A 178 17.49 6.64 -16.07
N GLY A 179 17.70 5.92 -17.17
CA GLY A 179 17.24 4.53 -17.32
C GLY A 179 17.82 3.57 -16.27
N HIS A 180 18.96 3.91 -15.67
CA HIS A 180 19.57 3.13 -14.60
C HIS A 180 18.91 3.36 -13.21
N LEU A 181 18.21 4.48 -13.02
CA LEU A 181 17.53 4.83 -11.76
C LEU A 181 16.11 4.25 -11.68
N SER A 182 15.49 3.95 -12.82
CA SER A 182 14.12 3.45 -12.87
C SER A 182 13.96 2.07 -12.23
N PHE A 183 14.97 1.21 -12.34
CA PHE A 183 14.91 -0.14 -11.77
C PHE A 183 14.99 -0.16 -10.23
N PRO A 184 15.99 0.47 -9.58
CA PRO A 184 16.02 0.57 -8.11
C PRO A 184 14.78 1.24 -7.52
N MET A 185 14.31 2.31 -8.17
CA MET A 185 13.12 3.03 -7.73
C MET A 185 11.88 2.14 -7.78
N TYR A 186 11.65 1.46 -8.91
CA TYR A 186 10.54 0.51 -9.06
C TYR A 186 10.61 -0.60 -8.01
N GLU A 187 11.80 -1.13 -7.75
CA GLU A 187 11.99 -2.18 -6.74
C GLU A 187 11.59 -1.72 -5.34
N LEU A 188 12.00 -0.51 -4.94
CA LEU A 188 11.67 0.07 -3.65
C LEU A 188 10.17 0.38 -3.52
N LEU A 189 9.52 0.87 -4.58
CA LEU A 189 8.08 1.10 -4.58
C LEU A 189 7.28 -0.21 -4.51
N GLU A 190 7.73 -1.27 -5.18
CA GLU A 190 7.12 -2.60 -5.06
C GLU A 190 7.27 -3.16 -3.64
N LYS A 191 8.44 -2.99 -2.99
CA LYS A 191 8.62 -3.35 -1.58
C LYS A 191 7.70 -2.53 -0.66
N LEU A 192 7.53 -1.24 -0.92
CA LEU A 192 6.61 -0.38 -0.17
C LEU A 192 5.16 -0.92 -0.24
N LEU A 193 4.69 -1.31 -1.44
CA LEU A 193 3.37 -1.92 -1.61
C LEU A 193 3.19 -3.21 -0.80
N GLU A 194 4.21 -4.07 -0.76
CA GLU A 194 4.18 -5.26 0.08
C GLU A 194 4.17 -4.90 1.58
N CYS A 195 4.96 -3.91 2.01
CA CYS A 195 4.94 -3.46 3.40
C CYS A 195 3.58 -2.92 3.83
N ILE A 196 2.87 -2.22 2.95
CA ILE A 196 1.50 -1.72 3.22
C ILE A 196 0.54 -2.89 3.46
N HIS A 197 0.67 -3.98 2.69
CA HIS A 197 -0.11 -5.19 2.92
C HIS A 197 0.26 -5.86 4.25
N VAL A 198 1.55 -5.96 4.59
CA VAL A 198 1.99 -6.47 5.90
C VAL A 198 1.41 -5.64 7.04
N VAL A 199 1.47 -4.31 6.93
CA VAL A 199 0.88 -3.38 7.91
C VAL A 199 -0.62 -3.61 8.05
N HIS A 200 -1.34 -3.76 6.94
CA HIS A 200 -2.77 -4.05 6.95
C HIS A 200 -3.10 -5.34 7.70
N GLU A 201 -2.42 -6.44 7.38
CA GLU A 201 -2.67 -7.72 8.04
C GLU A 201 -2.29 -7.70 9.52
N PHE A 202 -1.17 -7.06 9.86
CA PHE A 202 -0.65 -7.05 11.23
C PHE A 202 -1.35 -6.05 12.14
N LYS A 203 -1.64 -4.84 11.65
CA LYS A 203 -2.15 -3.73 12.48
C LYS A 203 -3.65 -3.48 12.35
N ILE A 204 -4.25 -3.81 11.21
CA ILE A 204 -5.67 -3.52 10.98
C ILE A 204 -6.47 -4.80 11.19
N LYS A 205 -6.21 -5.85 10.40
CA LYS A 205 -6.92 -7.13 10.55
C LYS A 205 -6.54 -7.91 11.81
N GLY A 206 -5.30 -7.78 12.26
CA GLY A 206 -4.86 -8.33 13.55
C GLY A 206 -5.76 -7.84 14.69
N ASP A 207 -6.14 -6.58 14.68
CA ASP A 207 -7.02 -5.99 15.70
C ASP A 207 -8.49 -6.40 15.51
N GLU A 208 -8.94 -6.67 14.28
CA GLU A 208 -10.27 -7.27 14.02
C GLU A 208 -10.37 -8.74 14.49
N GLY A 209 -9.25 -9.47 14.50
CA GLY A 209 -9.15 -10.89 14.83
C GLY A 209 -9.01 -11.24 16.32
N TRP A 210 -8.79 -10.25 17.20
CA TRP A 210 -8.63 -10.46 18.65
C TRP A 210 -9.74 -9.87 19.52
N ASN A 211 -10.89 -9.50 18.94
CA ASN A 211 -12.18 -9.55 19.65
C ASN A 211 -12.64 -11.01 19.88
N VAL A 212 -11.70 -11.91 20.21
CA VAL A 212 -12.01 -13.15 20.92
C VAL A 212 -12.39 -12.70 22.32
N LEU A 213 -13.70 -12.57 22.51
CA LEU A 213 -14.33 -12.31 23.79
C LEU A 213 -13.63 -13.12 24.91
N PRO A 214 -13.52 -12.56 26.13
CA PRO A 214 -12.94 -13.26 27.28
C PRO A 214 -13.46 -14.69 27.36
N PHE A 215 -12.63 -15.64 27.77
CA PHE A 215 -13.00 -17.07 27.88
C PHE A 215 -14.27 -17.31 28.73
N GLU A 216 -14.69 -16.31 29.51
CA GLU A 216 -15.83 -16.29 30.43
C GLU A 216 -17.07 -15.54 29.86
N ALA A 217 -16.97 -14.93 28.68
CA ALA A 217 -18.08 -14.21 28.07
C ALA A 217 -19.07 -15.21 27.44
N GLU A 218 -20.23 -15.36 28.08
CA GLU A 218 -21.31 -16.18 27.55
C GLU A 218 -21.94 -15.48 26.32
N ILE A 219 -21.51 -15.90 25.13
CA ILE A 219 -22.06 -15.42 23.86
C ILE A 219 -23.47 -15.98 23.68
N LYS A 220 -24.48 -15.20 24.09
CA LYS A 220 -25.89 -15.43 23.71
C LYS A 220 -26.18 -14.85 22.33
N ASN A 221 -25.46 -15.32 21.31
CA ASN A 221 -25.95 -15.37 19.93
C ASN A 221 -24.95 -16.12 19.05
N LYS A 222 -25.25 -17.40 18.76
CA LYS A 222 -24.52 -18.21 17.78
C LYS A 222 -25.45 -18.67 16.67
N ASP A 223 -26.26 -17.75 16.17
CA ASP A 223 -27.02 -18.06 14.97
C ASP A 223 -27.09 -16.84 14.04
N TYR A 224 -26.18 -16.83 13.06
CA TYR A 224 -26.23 -15.91 11.92
C TYR A 224 -27.46 -16.17 11.02
N SER A 225 -28.36 -17.09 11.38
CA SER A 225 -29.68 -17.24 10.76
C SER A 225 -30.77 -16.37 11.38
N TYR A 226 -30.54 -15.71 12.52
CA TYR A 226 -31.52 -14.80 13.10
C TYR A 226 -31.39 -13.39 12.53
N PHE A 227 -32.13 -13.14 11.45
CA PHE A 227 -32.54 -11.80 11.07
C PHE A 227 -33.83 -11.45 11.83
N PRO A 228 -33.89 -10.35 12.60
CA PRO A 228 -35.12 -9.93 13.24
C PRO A 228 -36.19 -9.72 12.16
N ALA A 229 -37.38 -10.32 12.35
CA ALA A 229 -38.46 -10.21 11.38
C ALA A 229 -38.84 -8.74 11.16
N GLU A 230 -38.70 -7.92 12.20
CA GLU A 230 -38.90 -6.47 12.17
C GLU A 230 -37.93 -5.77 11.21
N LEU A 231 -36.68 -6.25 11.13
CA LEU A 231 -35.66 -5.70 10.23
C LEU A 231 -35.96 -6.07 8.77
N ILE A 232 -36.32 -7.33 8.50
CA ILE A 232 -36.72 -7.79 7.16
C ILE A 232 -37.97 -7.02 6.69
N MET A 233 -38.96 -6.87 7.57
CA MET A 233 -40.18 -6.12 7.26
C MET A 233 -39.90 -4.64 7.02
N SER A 234 -38.97 -4.02 7.75
CA SER A 234 -38.58 -2.62 7.53
C SER A 234 -37.90 -2.41 6.17
N ILE A 235 -37.08 -3.37 5.72
CA ILE A 235 -36.41 -3.34 4.41
C ILE A 235 -37.43 -3.57 3.30
N TYR A 236 -38.32 -4.56 3.46
CA TYR A 236 -39.39 -4.84 2.51
C TYR A 236 -40.34 -3.64 2.34
N HIS A 237 -40.75 -2.99 3.44
CA HIS A 237 -41.58 -1.79 3.37
C HIS A 237 -40.86 -0.61 2.72
N ARG A 238 -39.55 -0.44 2.96
CA ARG A 238 -38.75 0.57 2.25
C ARG A 238 -38.69 0.31 0.75
N MET A 239 -38.45 -0.93 0.33
CA MET A 239 -38.40 -1.30 -1.09
C MET A 239 -39.74 -1.06 -1.78
N MET A 240 -40.85 -1.48 -1.17
CA MET A 240 -42.21 -1.24 -1.70
C MET A 240 -42.61 0.25 -1.72
N SER A 241 -42.01 1.08 -0.84
CA SER A 241 -42.25 2.54 -0.82
C SER A 241 -41.44 3.31 -1.85
N MET A 242 -40.43 2.70 -2.47
CA MET A 242 -39.61 3.30 -3.53
C MET A 242 -40.12 3.00 -4.94
N GLU A 243 -41.13 2.13 -5.08
CA GLU A 243 -41.76 1.75 -6.36
C GLU A 243 -43.10 2.48 -6.62
N ASN A 244 -43.48 3.48 -5.80
CA ASN A 244 -44.64 4.36 -6.02
C ASN A 244 -44.23 5.82 -6.23
#